data_AF-A0A938PA58-F1
#
_entry.id   AF-A0A938PA58-F1
#
_cell.length_a   1.000
_cell.length_b   1.000
_cell.length_c   1.000
_cell.angle_alpha   90.00
_cell.angle_beta   90.00
_cell.angle_gamma   90.00
#
_symmetry.space_group_name_H-M   'P 1'
#
loop_
_entity.id
_entity.type
_entity.pdbx_description
1 polymer ?
#
loop_
_entity_poly.entity_id
_entity_poly.type
_entity_poly.pdbx_seq_one_letter_code
_entity_poly.pdbx_strand_id
1 'polypeptide(L)'
;MSQDYRQRLSLDEGWRFAFGHAADPTLDFAFGSDHQIFSKTGNSNGVLSPKFDDTAWRLLDLPHDWAVELPFDESAIFHHGFKPVGRGSPATTIG
;
A
#
# COMPACT_ATOMS: atom_id res chain seq x y z
N MET A 1 -25.64 37.78 1.26
CA MET A 1 -25.56 36.33 1.50
C MET A 1 -24.14 35.91 1.13
N SER A 2 -23.36 35.38 2.08
CA SER A 2 -21.99 34.93 1.83
C SER A 2 -22.05 33.55 1.17
N GLN A 3 -21.58 33.43 -0.08
CA GLN A 3 -21.37 32.13 -0.71
C GLN A 3 -20.12 31.51 -0.07
N ASP A 4 -20.28 30.38 0.62
CA ASP A 4 -19.15 29.63 1.16
C ASP A 4 -18.60 28.70 0.07
N TYR A 5 -17.44 29.06 -0.50
CA TYR A 5 -16.84 28.37 -1.66
C TYR A 5 -16.19 27.02 -1.29
N ARG A 6 -16.13 26.66 -0.01
CA ARG A 6 -15.46 25.44 0.44
C ARG A 6 -16.39 24.23 0.27
N GLN A 7 -15.97 23.30 -0.58
CA GLN A 7 -16.58 21.99 -0.69
C GLN A 7 -15.76 20.94 0.08
N ARG A 8 -16.43 19.93 0.61
CA ARG A 8 -15.82 18.72 1.17
C ARG A 8 -16.33 17.54 0.37
N LEU A 9 -15.43 16.86 -0.33
CA LEU A 9 -15.72 15.66 -1.11
C LEU A 9 -15.09 14.47 -0.38
N SER A 10 -15.73 13.29 -0.47
CA SER A 10 -15.08 12.04 -0.06
C SER A 10 -14.07 11.62 -1.14
N LEU A 11 -12.96 11.04 -0.71
CA LEU A 11 -11.95 10.41 -1.56
C LEU A 11 -11.84 8.92 -1.20
N ASP A 12 -12.89 8.34 -0.63
CA ASP A 12 -12.82 7.00 -0.07
C ASP A 12 -13.02 5.92 -1.13
N GLU A 13 -13.65 6.24 -2.26
CA GLU A 13 -14.04 5.26 -3.27
C GLU A 13 -12.94 4.95 -4.29
N GLY A 14 -12.91 3.70 -4.78
CA GLY A 14 -12.16 3.32 -5.98
C GLY A 14 -10.65 3.17 -5.80
N TRP A 15 -10.19 2.87 -4.58
CA TRP A 15 -8.79 2.59 -4.31
C TRP A 15 -8.40 1.19 -4.80
N ARG A 16 -7.12 1.03 -5.14
CA ARG A 16 -6.52 -0.27 -5.46
C ARG A 16 -5.52 -0.68 -4.40
N PHE A 17 -5.58 -1.92 -3.98
CA PHE A 17 -4.74 -2.49 -2.93
C PHE A 17 -4.15 -3.84 -3.35
N ALA A 18 -2.86 -4.00 -3.10
CA ALA A 18 -2.18 -5.29 -3.14
C ALA A 18 -1.08 -5.31 -2.08
N PHE A 19 -0.78 -6.51 -1.58
CA PHE A 19 0.46 -6.72 -0.86
C PHE A 19 1.62 -6.78 -1.84
N GLY A 20 2.69 -6.08 -1.49
CA GLY A 20 4.01 -6.27 -2.10
C GLY A 20 4.90 -7.12 -1.20
N HIS A 21 6.18 -6.74 -1.06
CA HIS A 21 7.11 -7.48 -0.22
C HIS A 21 8.21 -6.60 0.37
N ALA A 22 8.09 -6.27 1.66
CA ALA A 22 8.96 -5.30 2.35
C ALA A 22 10.46 -5.66 2.39
N ALA A 23 10.84 -6.88 2.01
CA ALA A 23 12.23 -7.34 2.01
C ALA A 23 12.78 -7.73 0.63
N ASP A 24 11.95 -7.69 -0.43
CA ASP A 24 12.38 -8.11 -1.78
C ASP A 24 11.75 -7.20 -2.85
N PRO A 25 12.52 -6.26 -3.41
CA PRO A 25 12.05 -5.35 -4.47
C PRO A 25 11.46 -6.05 -5.70
N THR A 26 11.88 -7.28 -5.99
CA THR A 26 11.37 -8.05 -7.14
C THR A 26 9.95 -8.55 -6.92
N LEU A 27 9.54 -8.67 -5.66
CA LEU A 27 8.19 -9.02 -5.22
C LEU A 27 7.39 -7.79 -4.76
N ASP A 28 7.97 -6.60 -4.87
CA ASP A 28 7.39 -5.33 -4.43
C ASP A 28 7.13 -4.38 -5.61
N PHE A 29 6.73 -4.93 -6.77
CA PHE A 29 6.37 -4.15 -7.96
C PHE A 29 7.50 -3.22 -8.45
N ALA A 30 8.75 -3.65 -8.28
CA ALA A 30 9.97 -2.88 -8.52
C ALA A 30 10.12 -1.61 -7.67
N PHE A 31 9.36 -1.49 -6.58
CA PHE A 31 9.61 -0.47 -5.57
C PHE A 31 10.96 -0.72 -4.90
N GLY A 32 11.80 0.31 -4.82
CA GLY A 32 13.14 0.19 -4.24
C GLY A 32 14.16 -0.58 -5.07
N SER A 33 13.83 -1.00 -6.30
CA SER A 33 14.78 -1.71 -7.18
C SER A 33 15.89 -0.82 -7.74
N ASP A 34 15.73 0.50 -7.65
CA ASP A 34 16.71 1.50 -8.06
C ASP A 34 16.74 2.69 -7.09
N HIS A 35 17.63 3.65 -7.35
CA HIS A 35 17.77 4.86 -6.54
C HIS A 35 16.73 5.95 -6.87
N GLN A 36 15.68 5.64 -7.65
CA GLN A 36 14.71 6.64 -8.12
C GLN A 36 13.53 6.85 -7.16
N ILE A 37 13.42 6.08 -6.08
CA ILE A 37 12.33 6.20 -5.09
C ILE A 37 12.22 7.61 -4.46
N PHE A 38 13.29 8.41 -4.50
CA PHE A 38 13.31 9.82 -4.04
C PHE A 38 13.62 10.81 -5.16
N SER A 39 13.51 10.38 -6.42
CA SER A 39 13.82 11.21 -7.58
C SER A 39 12.82 12.35 -7.73
N LYS A 40 13.34 13.57 -7.88
CA LYS A 40 12.52 14.77 -8.12
C LYS A 40 12.40 15.12 -9.61
N THR A 41 13.08 14.38 -10.48
CA THR A 41 13.14 14.66 -11.93
C THR A 41 11.99 14.03 -12.70
N GLY A 42 11.04 13.38 -12.01
CA GLY A 42 9.89 12.69 -12.62
C GLY A 42 10.23 11.32 -13.22
N ASN A 43 11.50 10.88 -13.12
CA ASN A 43 11.90 9.55 -13.52
C ASN A 43 11.40 8.54 -12.47
N SER A 44 10.39 7.76 -12.84
CA SER A 44 9.71 6.79 -11.97
C SER A 44 9.49 5.48 -12.70
N ASN A 45 9.80 4.38 -12.03
CA ASN A 45 9.70 3.01 -12.54
C ASN A 45 8.77 2.18 -11.64
N GLY A 46 8.29 1.05 -12.17
CA GLY A 46 7.42 0.15 -11.41
C GLY A 46 6.17 0.86 -10.89
N VAL A 47 5.79 0.55 -9.65
CA VAL A 47 4.61 1.12 -8.97
C VAL A 47 4.64 2.64 -8.80
N LEU A 48 5.81 3.30 -8.95
CA LEU A 48 5.91 4.75 -8.89
C LEU A 48 5.53 5.43 -10.21
N SER A 49 5.45 4.68 -11.31
CA SER A 49 5.12 5.22 -12.63
C SER A 49 3.62 5.49 -12.75
N PRO A 50 3.18 6.66 -13.27
CA PRO A 50 1.77 6.91 -13.58
C PRO A 50 1.17 5.97 -14.63
N LYS A 51 2.01 5.20 -15.32
CA LYS A 51 1.62 4.21 -16.33
C LYS A 51 1.66 2.77 -15.80
N PHE A 52 1.89 2.59 -14.50
CA PHE A 52 1.88 1.27 -13.88
C PHE A 52 0.50 0.61 -14.08
N ASP A 53 0.51 -0.66 -14.49
CA ASP A 53 -0.71 -1.44 -14.65
C ASP A 53 -1.07 -2.09 -13.30
N ASP A 54 -1.98 -1.44 -12.57
CA ASP A 54 -2.52 -1.91 -11.31
C ASP A 54 -3.83 -2.68 -11.48
N THR A 55 -4.20 -3.08 -12.71
CA THR A 55 -5.51 -3.71 -12.98
C THR A 55 -5.73 -4.99 -12.20
N ALA A 56 -4.66 -5.73 -11.88
CA ALA A 56 -4.67 -6.94 -11.08
C ALA A 56 -4.84 -6.71 -9.57
N TRP A 57 -4.67 -5.47 -9.07
CA TRP A 57 -4.85 -5.13 -7.67
C TRP A 57 -6.33 -5.11 -7.29
N ARG A 58 -6.64 -5.44 -6.03
CA ARG A 58 -8.03 -5.46 -5.53
C ARG A 58 -8.58 -4.04 -5.49
N LEU A 59 -9.75 -3.84 -6.10
CA LEU A 59 -10.52 -2.62 -5.94
C LEU A 59 -11.25 -2.62 -4.59
N LEU A 60 -11.15 -1.54 -3.82
CA LEU A 60 -11.82 -1.37 -2.53
C LEU A 60 -12.06 0.10 -2.19
N ASP A 61 -12.85 0.34 -1.15
CA ASP A 61 -13.14 1.68 -0.61
C ASP A 61 -12.56 1.83 0.81
N LEU A 62 -12.29 3.07 1.22
CA LEU A 62 -11.79 3.44 2.54
C LEU A 62 -12.93 3.70 3.55
N PRO A 63 -12.67 3.64 4.87
CA PRO A 63 -11.42 3.21 5.52
C PRO A 63 -11.22 1.70 5.42
N HIS A 64 -9.99 1.28 5.13
CA HIS A 64 -9.59 -0.13 5.05
C HIS A 64 -8.44 -0.43 6.01
N ASP A 65 -8.60 -1.49 6.80
CA ASP A 65 -7.53 -2.09 7.61
C ASP A 65 -7.21 -3.44 7.00
N TRP A 66 -6.02 -3.56 6.41
CA TRP A 66 -5.59 -4.80 5.75
C TRP A 66 -5.15 -5.86 6.77
N ALA A 67 -4.73 -5.48 7.97
CA ALA A 67 -4.17 -6.41 8.95
C ALA A 67 -5.25 -7.32 9.56
N VAL A 68 -6.48 -6.80 9.70
CA VAL A 68 -7.61 -7.58 10.22
C VAL A 68 -8.01 -8.73 9.29
N GLU A 69 -7.78 -8.59 7.98
CA GLU A 69 -8.09 -9.60 6.96
C GLU A 69 -7.12 -10.79 6.97
N LEU A 70 -5.93 -10.63 7.58
CA LEU A 70 -4.91 -11.68 7.59
C LEU A 70 -5.33 -12.86 8.49
N PRO A 71 -4.89 -14.10 8.20
CA PRO A 71 -5.04 -15.19 9.14
C PRO A 71 -4.25 -14.92 10.43
N PHE A 72 -4.60 -15.63 11.50
CA PHE A 72 -3.76 -15.66 12.70
C PHE A 72 -2.58 -16.60 12.48
N ASP A 73 -1.44 -16.22 13.03
CA ASP A 73 -0.20 -16.99 13.02
C ASP A 73 0.41 -16.98 14.43
N GLU A 74 0.51 -18.14 15.06
CA GLU A 74 1.04 -18.30 16.42
C GLU A 74 2.51 -17.87 16.55
N SER A 75 3.26 -17.87 15.44
CA SER A 75 4.64 -17.40 15.40
C SER A 75 4.76 -15.88 15.24
N ALA A 76 3.66 -15.19 14.94
CA ALA A 76 3.63 -13.75 14.75
C ALA A 76 3.70 -12.98 16.09
N ILE A 77 3.98 -11.68 15.98
CA ILE A 77 4.20 -10.83 17.15
C ILE A 77 2.90 -10.70 17.96
N PHE A 78 2.96 -11.10 19.23
CA PHE A 78 1.83 -11.02 20.17
C PHE A 78 1.21 -9.62 20.23
N HIS A 79 2.04 -8.56 20.26
CA HIS A 79 1.58 -7.17 20.31
C HIS A 79 0.84 -6.71 19.05
N HIS A 80 0.94 -7.46 17.94
CA HIS A 80 0.16 -7.24 16.72
C HIS A 80 -1.07 -8.18 16.64
N GLY A 81 -1.47 -8.78 17.77
CA GLY A 81 -2.63 -9.67 17.83
C GLY A 81 -2.43 -10.97 17.06
N PHE A 82 -1.20 -11.47 16.97
CA PHE A 82 -0.83 -12.66 16.17
C PHE A 82 -1.18 -12.53 14.68
N LYS A 83 -1.30 -11.30 14.16
CA LYS A 83 -1.35 -11.06 12.72
C LYS A 83 0.08 -11.06 12.18
N PRO A 84 0.36 -11.72 11.04
CA PRO A 84 1.68 -11.76 10.44
C PRO A 84 2.04 -10.40 9.84
N VAL A 85 2.42 -9.45 10.69
CA VAL A 85 2.77 -8.08 10.31
C VAL A 85 4.05 -7.64 11.01
N GLY A 86 4.86 -6.85 10.33
CA GLY A 86 6.19 -6.42 10.75
C GLY A 86 7.32 -7.19 10.04
N ARG A 87 8.56 -6.91 10.45
CA ARG A 87 9.79 -7.37 9.78
C ARG A 87 9.88 -8.90 9.54
N GLY A 88 9.23 -9.71 10.37
CA GLY A 88 9.20 -11.17 10.23
C GLY A 88 8.21 -11.67 9.16
N SER A 89 7.34 -10.81 8.64
CA SER A 89 6.26 -11.15 7.71
C SER A 89 6.27 -10.18 6.51
N PRO A 90 7.33 -10.19 5.69
CA PRO A 90 7.53 -9.19 4.64
C PRO A 90 6.46 -9.22 3.54
N ALA A 91 5.87 -10.39 3.25
CA ALA A 91 4.82 -10.56 2.23
C ALA A 91 3.44 -10.00 2.64
N THR A 92 3.28 -9.64 3.92
CA THR A 92 2.03 -9.11 4.49
C THR A 92 2.31 -7.88 5.33
N THR A 93 3.41 -7.18 5.03
CA THR A 93 3.80 -5.94 5.70
C THR A 93 3.91 -4.84 4.67
N ILE A 94 3.31 -3.71 4.99
CA ILE A 94 3.46 -2.47 4.22
C ILE A 94 4.41 -1.57 5.03
N GLY A 95 5.58 -1.26 4.47
CA GLY A 95 6.59 -0.39 5.12
C GLY A 95 8.01 -0.92 5.04
#